data_AF-A0A0P8ZJC0-F1
#
_entry.id   AF-A0A0P8ZJC0-F1
#
_cell.length_a   1.000
_cell.length_b   1.000
_cell.length_c   1.000
_cell.angle_alpha   90.00
_cell.angle_beta   90.00
_cell.angle_gamma   90.00
#
_symmetry.space_group_name_H-M   'P 1'
#
loop_
_entity.id
_entity.type
_entity.pdbx_description
1 polymer ?
#
loop_
_entity_poly.entity_id
_entity_poly.type
_entity_poly.pdbx_seq_one_letter_code
_entity_poly.pdbx_strand_id
1 'polypeptide(L)'
;MILNFITLILLQRLVWTVQAPGAIYNSINHYKLSSSNGEQIPKEFYLSIENSNEFKLNLQRKLLHFLENIQKNLTISTVFGSFQNDSPNAAKYIHRLQELSMFFYEASYSVEKFAIESEKFFEIIKITSNSLLLKLRQVPKAQPTHVKLLLTNYFSEMEFFHIFFSEVIDEALEYTTTILQTIQKLFYSYADIQNGILKNWKLKHNLECCKLYADFLHHHSARIFKCATADKLQIAFDLYSVTKINAKYIVKQLEFRIQRLLNCINFGSYSIRCPFLNNAEGDFETLFNKLSELELYLNIKMKKSGIFVTNIRNHNVNSDLRKLPYLESSQQACLLNDFPYNQMSKQLKECFYFFNSQ
;
A
#
# COMPACT_ATOMS: atom_id res chain seq x y z
N MET A 1 22.52 -20.90 -1.49
CA MET A 1 21.98 -19.98 -0.47
C MET A 1 20.70 -20.51 0.23
N ILE A 2 20.39 -21.81 0.13
CA ILE A 2 19.25 -22.46 0.83
C ILE A 2 19.76 -23.22 2.08
N LEU A 3 21.01 -23.70 2.04
CA LEU A 3 21.61 -24.49 3.11
C LEU A 3 21.89 -23.70 4.40
N ASN A 4 22.19 -22.39 4.31
CA ASN A 4 22.50 -21.56 5.48
C ASN A 4 21.28 -21.10 6.27
N PHE A 5 20.08 -21.18 5.69
CA PHE A 5 18.85 -20.78 6.37
C PHE A 5 18.29 -21.92 7.24
N ILE A 6 18.38 -23.15 6.74
CA ILE A 6 17.97 -24.36 7.46
C ILE A 6 18.87 -24.62 8.68
N THR A 7 20.18 -24.33 8.57
CA THR A 7 21.11 -24.47 9.69
C THR A 7 20.89 -23.42 10.78
N LEU A 8 20.48 -22.20 10.42
CA LEU A 8 20.11 -21.16 11.39
C LEU A 8 18.80 -21.52 12.14
N ILE A 9 17.83 -22.10 11.42
CA ILE A 9 16.56 -22.61 11.96
C ILE A 9 16.80 -23.74 12.98
N LEU A 10 17.75 -24.65 12.70
CA LEU A 10 18.09 -25.74 13.60
C LEU A 10 18.89 -25.28 14.83
N LEU A 11 19.77 -24.30 14.68
CA LEU A 11 20.58 -23.75 15.78
C LEU A 11 19.74 -22.94 16.77
N GLN A 12 18.74 -22.17 16.31
CA GLN A 12 17.82 -21.47 17.22
C GLN A 12 16.92 -22.44 18.00
N ARG A 13 16.54 -23.58 17.42
CA ARG A 13 15.76 -24.61 18.14
C ARG A 13 16.56 -25.34 19.23
N LEU A 14 17.88 -25.44 19.10
CA LEU A 14 18.75 -26.12 20.07
C LEU A 14 19.12 -25.27 21.31
N VAL A 15 19.09 -23.94 21.21
CA VAL A 15 19.47 -23.06 22.32
C VAL A 15 18.39 -22.98 23.42
N TRP A 16 17.14 -23.38 23.13
CA TRP A 16 16.02 -23.25 24.08
C TRP A 16 15.70 -24.51 24.88
N THR A 17 16.44 -25.61 24.70
CA THR A 17 16.21 -26.87 25.45
C THR A 17 16.92 -26.95 26.80
N VAL A 18 17.61 -25.91 27.24
CA VAL A 18 18.34 -25.93 28.53
C VAL A 18 17.91 -24.75 29.38
N GLN A 19 16.85 -24.93 30.18
CA GLN A 19 16.75 -24.50 31.58
C GLN A 19 15.36 -24.82 32.16
N ALA A 20 15.31 -25.87 32.97
CA ALA A 20 14.45 -25.95 34.15
C ALA A 20 15.34 -26.47 35.29
N PRO A 21 15.17 -25.97 36.52
CA PRO A 21 14.30 -26.72 37.42
C PRO A 21 13.50 -25.87 38.44
N GLY A 22 12.38 -26.46 38.87
CA GLY A 22 11.89 -26.33 40.26
C GLY A 22 10.64 -25.47 40.48
N ALA A 23 9.51 -26.13 40.73
CA ALA A 23 8.73 -26.02 41.98
C ALA A 23 7.29 -26.52 41.77
N ILE A 24 6.94 -27.57 42.51
CA ILE A 24 5.60 -28.11 42.69
C ILE A 24 4.85 -27.17 43.66
N TYR A 25 3.70 -26.62 43.25
CA TYR A 25 2.71 -26.12 44.20
C TYR A 25 1.30 -26.23 43.62
N ASN A 26 0.44 -26.97 44.33
CA ASN A 26 -1.00 -27.03 44.13
C ASN A 26 -1.62 -25.67 44.48
N SER A 27 -2.39 -25.07 43.57
CA SER A 27 -3.56 -24.29 43.99
C SER A 27 -4.64 -24.30 42.91
N ILE A 28 -5.79 -24.83 43.32
CA ILE A 28 -7.08 -24.66 42.66
C ILE A 28 -7.43 -23.19 42.84
N ASN A 29 -7.35 -22.39 41.78
CA ASN A 29 -7.98 -21.09 41.72
C ASN A 29 -8.55 -20.89 40.32
N HIS A 30 -9.87 -21.05 40.21
CA HIS A 30 -10.65 -20.61 39.06
C HIS A 30 -10.54 -19.08 38.95
N TYR A 31 -9.52 -18.61 38.25
CA TYR A 31 -9.50 -17.23 37.77
C TYR A 31 -10.58 -17.11 36.70
N LYS A 32 -11.69 -16.45 37.07
CA LYS A 32 -12.64 -15.86 36.12
C LYS A 32 -11.83 -14.90 35.23
N LEU A 33 -11.39 -15.41 34.08
CA LEU A 33 -11.04 -14.55 32.96
C LEU A 33 -12.35 -13.82 32.63
N SER A 34 -12.35 -12.51 32.87
CA SER A 34 -13.50 -11.64 32.64
C SER A 34 -14.12 -11.95 31.28
N SER A 35 -15.45 -12.02 31.25
CA SER A 35 -16.24 -12.13 30.04
C SER A 35 -15.91 -10.95 29.13
N SER A 36 -14.89 -11.07 28.29
CA SER A 36 -14.66 -10.11 27.22
C SER A 36 -15.70 -10.42 26.15
N ASN A 37 -16.41 -9.39 25.71
CA ASN A 37 -17.33 -9.46 24.59
C ASN A 37 -16.70 -10.30 23.47
N GLY A 38 -17.49 -11.19 22.85
CA GLY A 38 -17.00 -12.18 21.87
C GLY A 38 -16.32 -11.61 20.61
N GLU A 39 -16.16 -10.29 20.51
CA GLU A 39 -15.46 -9.59 19.45
C GLU A 39 -14.04 -9.24 19.92
N GLN A 40 -13.04 -9.93 19.39
CA GLN A 40 -11.62 -9.72 19.73
C GLN A 40 -10.91 -8.78 18.77
N ILE A 41 -11.44 -8.62 17.56
CA ILE A 41 -10.93 -7.70 16.54
C ILE A 41 -11.42 -6.27 16.85
N PRO A 42 -10.54 -5.27 16.95
CA PRO A 42 -10.93 -3.87 17.16
C PRO A 42 -11.78 -3.32 15.99
N LYS A 43 -12.77 -2.48 16.28
CA LYS A 43 -13.62 -1.85 15.24
C LYS A 43 -12.80 -1.01 14.25
N GLU A 44 -11.70 -0.43 14.73
CA GLU A 44 -10.74 0.34 13.95
C GLU A 44 -10.19 -0.46 12.76
N PHE A 45 -10.06 -1.79 12.89
CA PHE A 45 -9.65 -2.66 11.78
C PHE A 45 -10.63 -2.57 10.61
N TYR A 46 -11.93 -2.72 10.86
CA TYR A 46 -12.94 -2.68 9.82
C TYR A 46 -13.13 -1.26 9.25
N LEU A 47 -13.08 -0.23 10.11
CA LEU A 47 -13.16 1.17 9.67
C LEU A 47 -11.98 1.54 8.76
N SER A 48 -10.76 1.10 9.09
CA SER A 48 -9.57 1.36 8.26
C SER A 48 -9.68 0.71 6.87
N ILE A 49 -10.29 -0.47 6.78
CA ILE A 49 -10.58 -1.15 5.51
C ILE A 49 -11.57 -0.34 4.68
N GLU A 50 -12.66 0.14 5.28
CA GLU A 50 -13.69 0.91 4.60
C GLU A 50 -13.14 2.23 4.08
N ASN A 51 -12.50 3.01 4.95
CA ASN A 51 -11.91 4.31 4.61
C ASN A 51 -10.89 4.17 3.47
N SER A 52 -9.87 3.32 3.62
CA SER A 52 -8.83 3.16 2.61
C SER A 52 -9.39 2.66 1.27
N ASN A 53 -10.44 1.82 1.29
CA ASN A 53 -11.09 1.36 0.08
C ASN A 53 -11.95 2.44 -0.59
N GLU A 54 -12.58 3.34 0.18
CA GLU A 54 -13.27 4.51 -0.34
C GLU A 54 -12.32 5.44 -1.09
N PHE A 55 -11.17 5.77 -0.51
CA PHE A 55 -10.17 6.61 -1.17
C PHE A 55 -9.59 5.95 -2.43
N LYS A 56 -9.37 4.64 -2.41
CA LYS A 56 -9.01 3.88 -3.61
C LYS A 56 -10.05 4.04 -4.72
N LEU A 57 -11.33 3.80 -4.40
CA LEU A 57 -12.43 3.89 -5.36
C LEU A 57 -12.65 5.32 -5.87
N ASN A 58 -12.43 6.32 -5.01
CA ASN A 58 -12.48 7.72 -5.39
C ASN A 58 -11.37 8.05 -6.39
N LEU A 59 -10.12 7.66 -6.09
CA LEU A 59 -8.99 7.82 -7.00
C LEU A 59 -9.23 7.11 -8.34
N GLN A 60 -9.71 5.86 -8.31
CA GLN A 60 -10.05 5.10 -9.52
C GLN A 60 -11.07 5.85 -10.37
N ARG A 61 -12.17 6.34 -9.76
CA ARG A 61 -13.19 7.13 -10.46
C ARG A 61 -12.66 8.45 -11.01
N LYS A 62 -11.77 9.13 -10.27
CA LYS A 62 -11.19 10.42 -10.69
C LYS A 62 -10.28 10.28 -11.91
N LEU A 63 -9.55 9.16 -11.98
CA LEU A 63 -8.67 8.85 -13.11
C LEU A 63 -9.43 8.13 -14.24
N LEU A 64 -10.63 7.61 -13.96
CA LEU A 64 -11.50 6.99 -14.95
C LEU A 64 -11.87 8.02 -16.02
N HIS A 65 -11.82 7.61 -17.29
CA HIS A 65 -12.05 8.46 -18.45
C HIS A 65 -11.11 9.67 -18.57
N PHE A 66 -10.00 9.76 -17.83
CA PHE A 66 -9.09 10.90 -17.98
C PHE A 66 -8.58 11.06 -19.42
N LEU A 67 -8.17 9.96 -20.07
CA LEU A 67 -7.73 10.00 -21.47
C LEU A 67 -8.85 10.43 -22.41
N GLU A 68 -10.07 9.96 -22.20
CA GLU A 68 -11.25 10.36 -22.97
C GLU A 68 -11.61 11.83 -22.72
N ASN A 69 -11.44 12.32 -21.50
CA ASN A 69 -11.72 13.71 -21.12
C ASN A 69 -10.63 14.67 -21.63
N ILE A 70 -9.35 14.27 -21.63
CA ILE A 70 -8.30 15.03 -22.33
C ILE A 70 -8.65 15.11 -23.80
N GLN A 71 -8.97 13.98 -24.43
CA GLN A 71 -9.37 13.96 -25.83
C GLN A 71 -10.58 14.88 -26.05
N LYS A 72 -11.64 14.80 -25.24
CA LYS A 72 -12.84 15.63 -25.39
C LYS A 72 -12.65 17.10 -25.03
N ASN A 73 -11.72 17.46 -24.14
CA ASN A 73 -11.60 18.85 -23.66
C ASN A 73 -10.48 19.65 -24.36
N LEU A 74 -9.50 18.96 -24.95
CA LEU A 74 -8.35 19.59 -25.60
C LEU A 74 -8.26 19.27 -27.11
N THR A 75 -9.11 18.40 -27.68
CA THR A 75 -9.17 18.28 -29.15
C THR A 75 -9.95 19.41 -29.80
N ILE A 76 -9.46 19.80 -30.98
CA ILE A 76 -10.00 20.85 -31.84
C ILE A 76 -11.49 20.59 -32.18
N SER A 77 -11.94 19.34 -32.35
CA SER A 77 -13.33 19.08 -32.80
C SER A 77 -14.42 19.40 -31.77
N THR A 78 -14.14 19.32 -30.47
CA THR A 78 -15.11 19.67 -29.40
C THR A 78 -15.03 21.15 -29.01
N VAL A 79 -13.87 21.79 -29.22
CA VAL A 79 -13.73 23.25 -29.15
C VAL A 79 -14.33 23.94 -30.38
N PHE A 80 -14.67 23.21 -31.45
CA PHE A 80 -15.40 23.70 -32.62
C PHE A 80 -16.82 23.11 -32.75
N GLY A 81 -17.15 22.01 -32.06
CA GLY A 81 -18.41 21.28 -32.20
C GLY A 81 -19.60 21.83 -31.39
N SER A 82 -19.37 22.80 -30.49
CA SER A 82 -20.45 23.53 -29.81
C SER A 82 -20.86 24.81 -30.54
N PHE A 83 -20.52 24.96 -31.82
CA PHE A 83 -20.59 26.25 -32.50
C PHE A 83 -21.50 26.20 -33.71
N GLN A 84 -22.73 26.64 -33.47
CA GLN A 84 -23.47 27.32 -34.50
C GLN A 84 -23.41 28.85 -34.37
N ASN A 85 -22.74 29.48 -33.37
CA ASN A 85 -22.70 30.97 -33.32
C ASN A 85 -21.59 31.72 -32.56
N ASP A 86 -20.67 31.11 -31.81
CA ASP A 86 -19.64 31.89 -31.07
C ASP A 86 -18.24 31.83 -31.73
N SER A 87 -17.47 32.92 -31.77
CA SER A 87 -16.08 32.84 -32.26
C SER A 87 -15.17 32.10 -31.26
N PRO A 88 -14.13 31.38 -31.70
CA PRO A 88 -13.19 30.73 -30.79
C PRO A 88 -12.36 31.79 -30.04
N ASN A 89 -12.73 32.07 -28.80
CA ASN A 89 -12.05 33.05 -27.94
C ASN A 89 -10.80 32.43 -27.29
N ALA A 90 -9.64 33.07 -27.41
CA ALA A 90 -8.40 32.69 -26.74
C ALA A 90 -8.57 32.51 -25.21
N ALA A 91 -9.47 33.27 -24.59
CA ALA A 91 -9.82 33.12 -23.17
C ALA A 91 -10.42 31.75 -22.83
N LYS A 92 -11.19 31.14 -23.74
CA LYS A 92 -11.77 29.80 -23.55
C LYS A 92 -10.69 28.72 -23.55
N TYR A 93 -9.69 28.84 -24.42
CA TYR A 93 -8.52 27.95 -24.42
C TYR A 93 -7.73 28.08 -23.12
N ILE A 94 -7.45 29.31 -22.70
CA ILE A 94 -6.75 29.61 -21.45
C ILE A 94 -7.42 28.95 -20.25
N HIS A 95 -8.75 29.06 -20.14
CA HIS A 95 -9.51 28.42 -19.07
C HIS A 95 -9.35 26.88 -19.09
N ARG A 96 -9.47 26.25 -20.27
CA ARG A 96 -9.27 24.79 -20.41
C ARG A 96 -7.86 24.33 -20.03
N LEU A 97 -6.84 25.14 -20.31
CA LEU A 97 -5.46 24.85 -19.93
C LEU A 97 -5.27 24.89 -18.40
N GLN A 98 -5.92 25.84 -17.72
CA GLN A 98 -5.92 25.92 -16.26
C GLN A 98 -6.65 24.74 -15.62
N GLU A 99 -7.79 24.32 -16.18
CA GLU A 99 -8.53 23.13 -15.72
C GLU A 99 -7.66 21.87 -15.77
N LEU A 100 -6.82 21.71 -16.80
CA LEU A 100 -5.92 20.56 -16.94
C LEU A 100 -4.86 20.53 -15.82
N SER A 101 -4.22 21.66 -15.53
CA SER A 101 -3.26 21.76 -14.42
C SER A 101 -3.93 21.49 -13.07
N MET A 102 -5.13 22.05 -12.87
CA MET A 102 -5.92 21.81 -11.67
C MET A 102 -6.27 20.33 -11.50
N PHE A 103 -6.64 19.64 -12.58
CA PHE A 103 -6.88 18.20 -12.55
C PHE A 103 -5.66 17.43 -12.03
N PHE A 104 -4.45 17.72 -12.51
CA PHE A 104 -3.25 17.01 -12.06
C PHE A 104 -2.92 17.28 -10.58
N TYR A 105 -3.12 18.50 -10.08
CA TYR A 105 -3.01 18.79 -8.65
C TYR A 105 -4.03 18.00 -7.84
N GLU A 106 -5.29 18.00 -8.27
CA GLU A 106 -6.34 17.28 -7.58
C GLU A 106 -6.16 15.76 -7.62
N ALA A 107 -5.66 15.22 -8.73
CA ALA A 107 -5.30 13.82 -8.88
C ALA A 107 -4.14 13.47 -7.95
N SER A 108 -3.08 14.28 -7.91
CA SER A 108 -1.96 14.15 -6.97
C SER A 108 -2.45 14.09 -5.52
N TYR A 109 -3.31 15.03 -5.13
CA TYR A 109 -3.88 15.06 -3.78
C TYR A 109 -4.75 13.82 -3.47
N SER A 110 -5.47 13.30 -4.47
CA SER A 110 -6.26 12.08 -4.31
C SER A 110 -5.36 10.84 -4.16
N VAL A 111 -4.22 10.81 -4.86
CA VAL A 111 -3.19 9.76 -4.72
C VAL A 111 -2.57 9.82 -3.32
N GLU A 112 -2.23 11.02 -2.83
CA GLU A 112 -1.69 11.24 -1.49
C GLU A 112 -2.64 10.72 -0.40
N LYS A 113 -3.93 11.09 -0.48
CA LYS A 113 -4.94 10.60 0.46
C LYS A 113 -5.05 9.08 0.47
N PHE A 114 -5.06 8.45 -0.71
CA PHE A 114 -5.08 7.00 -0.78
C PHE A 114 -3.80 6.39 -0.18
N ALA A 115 -2.62 6.97 -0.43
CA ALA A 115 -1.37 6.51 0.15
C ALA A 115 -1.41 6.53 1.68
N ILE A 116 -1.79 7.66 2.28
CA ILE A 116 -1.90 7.83 3.74
C ILE A 116 -2.87 6.83 4.34
N GLU A 117 -4.04 6.66 3.75
CA GLU A 117 -5.06 5.75 4.30
C GLU A 117 -4.69 4.27 4.09
N SER A 118 -3.97 3.95 3.01
CA SER A 118 -3.41 2.61 2.81
C SER A 118 -2.34 2.29 3.84
N GLU A 119 -1.45 3.23 4.16
CA GLU A 119 -0.42 3.10 5.19
C GLU A 119 -1.04 2.85 6.56
N LYS A 120 -2.02 3.67 6.96
CA LYS A 120 -2.79 3.45 8.20
C LYS A 120 -3.42 2.07 8.26
N PHE A 121 -4.01 1.61 7.16
CA PHE A 121 -4.61 0.29 7.09
C PHE A 121 -3.58 -0.83 7.34
N PHE A 122 -2.42 -0.80 6.68
CA PHE A 122 -1.37 -1.80 6.89
C PHE A 122 -0.83 -1.80 8.32
N GLU A 123 -0.64 -0.61 8.92
CA GLU A 123 -0.25 -0.51 10.34
C GLU A 123 -1.31 -1.10 11.27
N ILE A 124 -2.59 -0.81 11.03
CA ILE A 124 -3.70 -1.35 11.83
C ILE A 124 -3.79 -2.88 11.72
N ILE A 125 -3.48 -3.47 10.57
CA ILE A 125 -3.38 -4.93 10.42
C ILE A 125 -2.33 -5.49 11.39
N LYS A 126 -1.11 -4.92 11.41
CA LYS A 126 -0.02 -5.37 12.28
C LYS A 126 -0.37 -5.19 13.75
N ILE A 127 -0.93 -4.04 14.12
CA ILE A 127 -1.38 -3.76 15.49
C ILE A 127 -2.46 -4.74 15.92
N THR A 128 -3.43 -5.03 15.05
CA THR A 128 -4.50 -6.00 15.32
C THR A 128 -3.95 -7.40 15.50
N SER A 129 -3.07 -7.83 14.60
CA SER A 129 -2.34 -9.10 14.67
C SER A 129 -1.59 -9.25 16.00
N ASN A 130 -0.82 -8.23 16.39
CA ASN A 130 -0.07 -8.23 17.65
C ASN A 130 -0.99 -8.18 18.88
N SER A 131 -2.07 -7.41 18.84
CA SER A 131 -3.06 -7.36 19.93
C SER A 131 -3.70 -8.74 20.18
N LEU A 132 -4.03 -9.46 19.10
CA LEU A 132 -4.50 -10.83 19.17
C LEU A 132 -3.47 -11.78 19.80
N LEU A 133 -2.19 -11.65 19.44
CA LEU A 133 -1.10 -12.42 20.06
C LEU A 133 -0.93 -12.09 21.56
N LEU A 134 -0.99 -10.81 21.95
CA LEU A 134 -0.82 -10.40 23.35
C LEU A 134 -1.94 -10.92 24.26
N LYS A 135 -3.18 -11.00 23.75
CA LYS A 135 -4.30 -11.63 24.48
C LYS A 135 -4.02 -13.08 24.84
N LEU A 136 -3.28 -13.81 24.00
CA LEU A 136 -2.90 -15.20 24.26
C LEU A 136 -1.82 -15.37 25.30
N ARG A 137 -0.87 -14.44 25.40
CA ARG A 137 0.19 -14.50 26.43
C ARG A 137 -0.34 -14.37 27.85
N GLN A 138 -1.62 -14.01 28.01
CA GLN A 138 -2.34 -13.93 29.29
C GLN A 138 -2.95 -15.28 29.72
N VAL A 139 -2.77 -16.36 28.95
CA VAL A 139 -3.26 -17.70 29.30
C VAL A 139 -2.61 -18.18 30.61
N PRO A 140 -3.39 -18.77 31.55
CA PRO A 140 -2.90 -19.18 32.87
C PRO A 140 -1.66 -20.09 32.80
N LYS A 141 -0.60 -19.73 33.53
CA LYS A 141 0.66 -20.50 33.63
C LYS A 141 0.52 -21.80 34.43
N ALA A 142 -0.55 -21.93 35.22
CA ALA A 142 -0.86 -23.11 36.01
C ALA A 142 -1.65 -24.12 35.16
N GLN A 143 -0.94 -24.89 34.33
CA GLN A 143 -1.50 -25.98 33.54
C GLN A 143 -0.73 -27.28 33.85
N PRO A 144 -1.37 -28.47 33.74
CA PRO A 144 -0.67 -29.74 33.85
C PRO A 144 0.50 -29.83 32.87
N THR A 145 1.60 -30.49 33.25
CA THR A 145 2.86 -30.52 32.48
C THR A 145 2.70 -30.89 31.01
N HIS A 146 1.89 -31.92 30.72
CA HIS A 146 1.61 -32.33 29.33
C HIS A 146 0.87 -31.24 28.53
N VAL A 147 -0.15 -30.62 29.13
CA VAL A 147 -0.91 -29.52 28.51
C VAL A 147 -0.02 -28.31 28.29
N LYS A 148 0.89 -28.03 29.22
CA LYS A 148 1.87 -26.95 29.11
C LYS A 148 2.76 -27.12 27.88
N LEU A 149 3.26 -28.33 27.62
CA LEU A 149 4.11 -28.61 26.46
C LEU A 149 3.34 -28.42 25.13
N LEU A 150 2.10 -28.91 25.04
CA LEU A 150 1.26 -28.71 23.86
C LEU A 150 0.94 -27.23 23.61
N LEU A 151 0.64 -26.48 24.67
CA LEU A 151 0.42 -25.04 24.58
C LEU A 151 1.68 -24.29 24.17
N THR A 152 2.86 -24.67 24.67
CA THR A 152 4.13 -24.07 24.27
C THR A 152 4.39 -24.24 22.78
N ASN A 153 4.18 -25.44 22.23
CA ASN A 153 4.35 -25.68 20.80
C ASN A 153 3.33 -24.87 19.98
N TYR A 154 2.07 -24.84 20.40
CA TYR A 154 1.03 -24.08 19.72
C TYR A 154 1.29 -22.57 19.74
N PHE A 155 1.77 -22.02 20.86
CA PHE A 155 2.16 -20.62 20.94
C PHE A 155 3.39 -20.29 20.09
N SER A 156 4.37 -21.19 20.03
CA SER A 156 5.53 -21.05 19.14
C SER A 156 5.10 -20.91 17.67
N GLU A 157 4.26 -21.83 17.19
CA GLU A 157 3.76 -21.78 15.80
C GLU A 157 2.95 -20.51 15.52
N MET A 158 2.12 -20.10 16.47
CA MET A 158 1.35 -18.86 16.35
C MET A 158 2.24 -17.62 16.34
N GLU A 159 3.21 -17.52 17.24
CA GLU A 159 4.19 -16.42 17.28
C GLU A 159 4.97 -16.33 15.97
N PHE A 160 5.44 -17.46 15.46
CA PHE A 160 6.10 -17.54 14.16
C PHE A 160 5.19 -17.04 13.04
N PHE A 161 3.93 -17.46 13.01
CA PHE A 161 2.95 -16.97 12.05
C PHE A 161 2.77 -15.45 12.12
N HIS A 162 2.63 -14.87 13.32
CA HIS A 162 2.43 -13.43 13.49
C HIS A 162 3.64 -12.61 13.01
N ILE A 163 4.87 -13.10 13.26
CA ILE A 163 6.10 -12.48 12.77
C ILE A 163 6.10 -12.48 11.23
N PHE A 164 5.92 -13.65 10.63
CA PHE A 164 5.93 -13.79 9.17
C PHE A 164 4.81 -12.99 8.51
N PHE A 165 3.62 -12.95 9.13
CA PHE A 165 2.51 -12.13 8.64
C PHE A 165 2.85 -10.63 8.69
N SER A 166 3.51 -10.15 9.74
CA SER A 166 3.95 -8.76 9.83
C SER A 166 4.94 -8.42 8.72
N GLU A 167 5.92 -9.28 8.45
CA GLU A 167 6.93 -9.08 7.41
C GLU A 167 6.28 -8.96 6.01
N VAL A 168 5.33 -9.85 5.67
CA VAL A 168 4.60 -9.78 4.40
C VAL A 168 3.74 -8.51 4.29
N ILE A 169 3.19 -8.03 5.41
CA ILE A 169 2.43 -6.76 5.43
C ILE A 169 3.36 -5.55 5.27
N ASP A 170 4.54 -5.56 5.87
CA ASP A 170 5.54 -4.50 5.72
C ASP A 170 6.01 -4.38 4.27
N GLU A 171 6.23 -5.53 3.61
CA GLU A 171 6.50 -5.56 2.17
C GLU A 171 5.34 -4.92 1.37
N ALA A 172 4.10 -5.38 1.59
CA ALA A 172 2.95 -4.83 0.88
C ALA A 172 2.76 -3.32 1.10
N LEU A 173 3.00 -2.83 2.33
CA LEU A 173 3.01 -1.43 2.71
C LEU A 173 4.03 -0.65 1.88
N GLU A 174 5.30 -1.08 1.91
CA GLU A 174 6.40 -0.38 1.26
C GLU A 174 6.17 -0.26 -0.25
N TYR A 175 5.77 -1.34 -0.91
CA TYR A 175 5.52 -1.31 -2.35
C TYR A 175 4.35 -0.41 -2.72
N THR A 176 3.22 -0.55 -2.01
CA THR A 176 2.01 0.21 -2.31
C THR A 176 2.27 1.70 -2.13
N THR A 177 2.85 2.09 -0.99
CA THR A 177 3.12 3.49 -0.66
C THR A 177 4.19 4.10 -1.57
N THR A 178 5.27 3.38 -1.89
CA THR A 178 6.32 3.85 -2.81
C THR A 178 5.77 4.15 -4.20
N ILE A 179 4.93 3.26 -4.74
CA ILE A 179 4.29 3.50 -6.05
C ILE A 179 3.41 4.74 -6.00
N LEU A 180 2.55 4.84 -4.99
CA LEU A 180 1.61 5.95 -4.87
C LEU A 180 2.34 7.29 -4.68
N GLN A 181 3.36 7.34 -3.83
CA GLN A 181 4.20 8.54 -3.65
C GLN A 181 4.91 8.93 -4.95
N THR A 182 5.38 7.97 -5.74
CA THR A 182 6.00 8.25 -7.04
C THR A 182 5.00 8.89 -8.02
N ILE A 183 3.78 8.36 -8.08
CA ILE A 183 2.70 8.90 -8.93
C ILE A 183 2.28 10.29 -8.45
N GLN A 184 2.13 10.48 -7.13
CA GLN A 184 1.81 11.75 -6.50
C GLN A 184 2.83 12.82 -6.89
N LYS A 185 4.13 12.55 -6.71
CA LYS A 185 5.20 13.48 -7.07
C LYS A 185 5.18 13.79 -8.57
N LEU A 186 4.99 12.78 -9.42
CA LEU A 186 4.93 12.95 -10.87
C LEU A 186 3.77 13.87 -11.29
N PHE A 187 2.56 13.64 -10.77
CA PHE A 187 1.40 14.48 -11.05
C PHE A 187 1.55 15.89 -10.50
N TYR A 188 2.04 16.03 -9.27
CA TYR A 188 2.30 17.34 -8.66
C TYR A 188 3.33 18.14 -9.46
N SER A 189 4.50 17.55 -9.74
CA SER A 189 5.56 18.22 -10.50
C SER A 189 5.08 18.64 -11.89
N TYR A 190 4.30 17.80 -12.57
CA TYR A 190 3.74 18.16 -13.87
C TYR A 190 2.75 19.33 -13.77
N ALA A 191 1.83 19.27 -12.79
CA ALA A 191 0.87 20.35 -12.54
C ALA A 191 1.58 21.67 -12.22
N ASP A 192 2.65 21.62 -11.43
CA ASP A 192 3.42 22.78 -11.00
C ASP A 192 4.18 23.43 -12.16
N ILE A 193 4.80 22.63 -13.03
CA ILE A 193 5.43 23.13 -14.26
C ILE A 193 4.39 23.81 -15.15
N GLN A 194 3.23 23.17 -15.38
CA GLN A 194 2.15 23.76 -16.17
C GLN A 194 1.66 25.08 -15.56
N ASN A 195 1.41 25.11 -14.25
CA ASN A 195 0.93 26.28 -13.55
C ASN A 195 1.97 27.40 -13.53
N GLY A 196 3.26 27.08 -13.42
CA GLY A 196 4.35 28.05 -13.52
C GLY A 196 4.42 28.70 -14.91
N ILE A 197 4.26 27.92 -15.98
CA ILE A 197 4.21 28.43 -17.36
C ILE A 197 2.97 29.28 -17.57
N LEU A 198 1.82 28.82 -17.07
CA LEU A 198 0.56 29.55 -17.16
C LEU A 198 0.64 30.84 -16.37
N LYS A 199 0.98 30.85 -15.07
CA LYS A 199 1.07 32.06 -14.23
C LYS A 199 2.05 33.11 -14.75
N ASN A 200 3.18 32.66 -15.30
CA ASN A 200 4.18 33.58 -15.87
C ASN A 200 3.79 34.09 -17.27
N TRP A 201 2.67 33.60 -17.84
CA TRP A 201 1.95 34.03 -19.06
C TRP A 201 2.82 34.55 -20.20
N LYS A 202 4.04 34.03 -20.35
CA LYS A 202 4.88 34.47 -21.45
C LYS A 202 4.39 33.92 -22.80
N LEU A 203 3.30 33.17 -22.84
CA LEU A 203 2.65 32.73 -24.07
C LEU A 203 1.92 33.90 -24.73
N LYS A 204 2.17 34.12 -26.03
CA LYS A 204 1.41 35.07 -26.86
C LYS A 204 -0.06 34.64 -26.89
N HIS A 205 -0.97 35.56 -26.56
CA HIS A 205 -2.41 35.28 -26.47
C HIS A 205 -3.14 35.26 -27.84
N ASN A 206 -2.44 34.89 -28.91
CA ASN A 206 -3.08 34.68 -30.21
C ASN A 206 -3.62 33.23 -30.30
N LEU A 207 -4.61 33.02 -31.18
CA LEU A 207 -5.28 31.73 -31.33
C LEU A 207 -4.29 30.61 -31.72
N GLU A 208 -3.33 30.93 -32.59
CA GLU A 208 -2.34 29.99 -33.10
C GLU A 208 -1.41 29.45 -32.00
N CYS A 209 -0.88 30.33 -31.14
CA CYS A 209 -0.02 29.92 -30.04
C CYS A 209 -0.78 29.18 -28.94
N CYS A 210 -2.01 29.61 -28.62
CA CYS A 210 -2.87 28.88 -27.70
C CYS A 210 -3.15 27.45 -28.20
N LYS A 211 -3.36 27.29 -29.52
CA LYS A 211 -3.58 25.98 -30.15
C LYS A 211 -2.34 25.10 -30.09
N LEU A 212 -1.17 25.61 -30.50
CA LEU A 212 0.09 24.86 -30.46
C LEU A 212 0.42 24.38 -29.04
N TYR A 213 0.16 25.22 -28.03
CA TYR A 213 0.38 24.85 -26.64
C TYR A 213 -0.65 23.83 -26.13
N ALA A 214 -1.93 23.94 -26.53
CA ALA A 214 -2.95 22.97 -26.19
C ALA A 214 -2.63 21.58 -26.77
N ASP A 215 -2.18 21.49 -28.01
CA ASP A 215 -1.77 20.23 -28.65
C ASP A 215 -0.56 19.60 -27.94
N PHE A 216 0.43 20.44 -27.57
CA PHE A 216 1.58 20.02 -26.77
C PHE A 216 1.15 19.45 -25.42
N LEU A 217 0.27 20.16 -24.70
CA LEU A 217 -0.21 19.71 -23.40
C LEU A 217 -1.10 18.47 -23.51
N HIS A 218 -1.92 18.33 -24.54
CA HIS A 218 -2.70 17.12 -24.78
C HIS A 218 -1.77 15.91 -24.92
N HIS A 219 -0.74 16.01 -25.77
CA HIS A 219 0.21 14.93 -25.99
C HIS A 219 0.98 14.55 -24.70
N HIS A 220 1.56 15.54 -24.02
CA HIS A 220 2.37 15.29 -22.84
C HIS A 220 1.55 14.86 -21.63
N SER A 221 0.33 15.37 -21.45
CA SER A 221 -0.56 14.93 -20.37
C SER A 221 -0.98 13.48 -20.55
N ALA A 222 -1.32 13.06 -21.77
CA ALA A 222 -1.64 11.68 -22.08
C ALA A 222 -0.43 10.75 -21.84
N ARG A 223 0.78 11.19 -22.23
CA ARG A 223 2.02 10.43 -22.00
C ARG A 223 2.34 10.28 -20.50
N ILE A 224 2.28 11.36 -19.73
CA ILE A 224 2.55 11.35 -18.29
C ILE A 224 1.55 10.48 -17.56
N PHE A 225 0.26 10.63 -17.89
CA PHE A 225 -0.78 9.78 -17.32
C PHE A 225 -0.53 8.32 -17.65
N LYS A 226 -0.31 7.96 -18.92
CA LYS A 226 0.00 6.57 -19.31
C LYS A 226 1.24 6.04 -18.58
N CYS A 227 2.28 6.85 -18.42
CA CYS A 227 3.50 6.46 -17.70
C CYS A 227 3.23 6.18 -16.21
N ALA A 228 2.36 6.97 -15.58
CA ALA A 228 1.97 6.82 -14.19
C ALA A 228 0.97 5.67 -13.97
N THR A 229 0.01 5.51 -14.88
CA THR A 229 -1.19 4.67 -14.67
C THR A 229 -1.18 3.32 -15.36
N ALA A 230 -0.35 3.10 -16.40
CA ALA A 230 -0.40 1.88 -17.21
C ALA A 230 -0.22 0.59 -16.38
N ASP A 231 0.95 0.39 -15.78
CA ASP A 231 1.22 -0.79 -14.95
C ASP A 231 1.32 -0.43 -13.46
N LYS A 232 1.92 0.71 -13.12
CA LYS A 232 2.28 1.04 -11.73
C LYS A 232 1.06 1.25 -10.85
N LEU A 233 0.15 2.14 -11.25
CA LEU A 233 -1.06 2.40 -10.47
C LEU A 233 -1.94 1.15 -10.33
N GLN A 234 -2.10 0.38 -11.40
CA GLN A 234 -2.86 -0.87 -11.35
C GLN A 234 -2.21 -1.88 -10.41
N ILE A 235 -0.88 -1.99 -10.43
CA ILE A 235 -0.13 -2.82 -9.48
C ILE A 235 -0.40 -2.36 -8.04
N ALA A 236 -0.35 -1.06 -7.73
CA ALA A 236 -0.66 -0.58 -6.38
C ALA A 236 -2.11 -0.92 -5.94
N PHE A 237 -3.09 -0.75 -6.84
CA PHE A 237 -4.47 -1.13 -6.55
C PHE A 237 -4.65 -2.63 -6.32
N ASP A 238 -3.98 -3.43 -7.13
CA ASP A 238 -3.98 -4.89 -7.06
C ASP A 238 -3.34 -5.36 -5.75
N LEU A 239 -2.14 -4.87 -5.42
CA LEU A 239 -1.41 -5.20 -4.20
C LEU A 239 -2.27 -4.87 -2.97
N TYR A 240 -2.76 -3.64 -2.87
CA TYR A 240 -3.65 -3.24 -1.78
C TYR A 240 -4.90 -4.13 -1.69
N SER A 241 -5.57 -4.42 -2.82
CA SER A 241 -6.83 -5.16 -2.81
C SER A 241 -6.64 -6.63 -2.41
N VAL A 242 -5.58 -7.27 -2.91
CA VAL A 242 -5.24 -8.64 -2.56
C VAL A 242 -4.79 -8.74 -1.11
N THR A 243 -3.93 -7.84 -0.64
CA THR A 243 -3.53 -7.82 0.78
C THR A 243 -4.72 -7.56 1.70
N LYS A 244 -5.63 -6.65 1.33
CA LYS A 244 -6.86 -6.38 2.08
C LYS A 244 -7.72 -7.65 2.27
N ILE A 245 -7.95 -8.39 1.19
CA ILE A 245 -8.76 -9.62 1.23
C ILE A 245 -8.08 -10.67 2.12
N ASN A 246 -6.79 -10.88 1.94
CA ASN A 246 -6.01 -11.85 2.71
C ASN A 246 -5.92 -11.47 4.19
N ALA A 247 -5.63 -10.21 4.52
CA ALA A 247 -5.57 -9.73 5.89
C ALA A 247 -6.91 -9.89 6.61
N LYS A 248 -8.03 -9.56 5.96
CA LYS A 248 -9.37 -9.78 6.52
C LYS A 248 -9.64 -11.26 6.82
N TYR A 249 -9.21 -12.16 5.93
CA TYR A 249 -9.34 -13.59 6.17
C TYR A 249 -8.45 -14.07 7.31
N ILE A 250 -7.15 -13.73 7.28
CA ILE A 250 -6.14 -14.14 8.26
C ILE A 250 -6.53 -13.67 9.66
N VAL A 251 -6.88 -12.39 9.84
CA VAL A 251 -7.23 -11.83 11.16
C VAL A 251 -8.45 -12.53 11.76
N LYS A 252 -9.47 -12.84 10.95
CA LYS A 252 -10.64 -13.62 11.40
C LYS A 252 -10.28 -15.05 11.80
N GLN A 253 -9.41 -15.69 11.03
CA GLN A 253 -8.95 -17.04 11.32
C GLN A 253 -8.08 -17.12 12.58
N LEU A 254 -7.30 -16.08 12.86
CA LEU A 254 -6.56 -15.93 14.11
C LEU A 254 -7.50 -15.74 15.30
N GLU A 255 -8.48 -14.84 15.19
CA GLU A 255 -9.52 -14.66 16.22
C GLU A 255 -10.23 -15.99 16.53
N PHE A 256 -10.67 -16.72 15.51
CA PHE A 256 -11.32 -18.02 15.70
C PHE A 256 -10.42 -19.02 16.46
N ARG A 257 -9.15 -19.12 16.08
CA ARG A 257 -8.18 -20.00 16.75
C ARG A 257 -7.95 -19.60 18.20
N ILE A 258 -7.87 -18.30 18.48
CA ILE A 258 -7.74 -17.76 19.84
C ILE A 258 -8.96 -18.10 20.68
N GLN A 259 -10.17 -17.87 20.15
CA GLN A 259 -11.41 -18.21 20.85
C GLN A 259 -11.50 -19.71 21.14
N ARG A 260 -11.16 -20.55 20.15
CA ARG A 260 -11.12 -22.01 20.33
C ARG A 260 -10.14 -22.41 21.43
N LEU A 261 -8.96 -21.79 21.48
CA LEU A 261 -7.96 -22.03 22.52
C LEU A 261 -8.42 -21.57 23.90
N LEU A 262 -9.01 -20.38 24.02
CA LEU A 262 -9.54 -19.87 25.29
C LEU A 262 -10.68 -20.75 25.81
N ASN A 263 -11.59 -21.21 24.94
CA ASN A 263 -12.64 -22.15 25.31
C ASN A 263 -12.05 -23.47 25.82
N CYS A 264 -11.02 -23.97 25.15
CA CYS A 264 -10.26 -25.13 25.59
C CYS A 264 -9.72 -24.99 27.01
N ILE A 265 -9.14 -23.83 27.32
CA ILE A 265 -8.58 -23.51 28.64
C ILE A 265 -9.69 -23.39 29.70
N ASN A 266 -10.79 -22.71 29.37
CA ASN A 266 -11.88 -22.45 30.31
C ASN A 266 -12.65 -23.73 30.71
N PHE A 267 -12.79 -24.69 29.79
CA PHE A 267 -13.60 -25.89 30.01
C PHE A 267 -12.81 -27.18 30.30
N GLY A 268 -11.47 -27.11 30.38
CA GLY A 268 -10.59 -28.14 30.98
C GLY A 268 -10.56 -29.53 30.31
N SER A 269 -11.21 -29.73 29.16
CA SER A 269 -11.32 -31.04 28.49
C SER A 269 -10.39 -31.15 27.29
N TYR A 270 -9.09 -31.05 27.54
CA TYR A 270 -8.03 -30.95 26.52
C TYR A 270 -7.96 -32.15 25.55
N SER A 271 -8.22 -33.37 26.02
CA SER A 271 -8.16 -34.58 25.19
C SER A 271 -9.31 -34.71 24.17
N ILE A 272 -10.47 -34.10 24.45
CA ILE A 272 -11.68 -34.22 23.60
C ILE A 272 -11.95 -32.92 22.85
N ARG A 273 -11.79 -31.76 23.51
CA ARG A 273 -12.15 -30.45 22.94
C ARG A 273 -11.00 -29.73 22.26
N CYS A 274 -9.75 -30.17 22.47
CA CYS A 274 -8.55 -29.48 21.99
C CYS A 274 -7.62 -30.37 21.14
N PRO A 275 -8.13 -31.24 20.25
CA PRO A 275 -7.29 -32.14 19.47
C PRO A 275 -6.28 -31.40 18.57
N PHE A 276 -6.59 -30.16 18.20
CA PHE A 276 -5.71 -29.28 17.43
C PHE A 276 -4.39 -28.96 18.15
N LEU A 277 -4.33 -29.05 19.48
CA LEU A 277 -3.10 -28.84 20.24
C LEU A 277 -2.05 -29.94 20.01
N ASN A 278 -2.48 -31.14 19.58
CA ASN A 278 -1.58 -32.25 19.28
C ASN A 278 -0.84 -32.08 17.95
N ASN A 279 -1.36 -31.24 17.05
CA ASN A 279 -0.76 -30.94 15.75
C ASN A 279 -0.92 -29.44 15.44
N ALA A 280 -0.09 -28.62 16.12
CA ALA A 280 -0.10 -27.17 15.91
C ALA A 280 0.23 -26.81 14.45
N GLU A 281 1.23 -27.45 13.86
CA GLU A 281 1.65 -27.21 12.47
C GLU A 281 0.48 -27.42 11.50
N GLY A 282 -0.25 -28.53 11.62
CA GLY A 282 -1.42 -28.81 10.77
C GLY A 282 -2.58 -27.84 10.97
N ASP A 283 -2.76 -27.28 12.17
CA ASP A 283 -3.80 -26.27 12.40
C ASP A 283 -3.48 -24.92 11.74
N PHE A 284 -2.18 -24.57 11.65
CA PHE A 284 -1.71 -23.35 10.99
C PHE A 284 -1.38 -23.52 9.51
N GLU A 285 -1.27 -24.74 9.00
CA GLU A 285 -0.89 -25.05 7.60
C GLU A 285 -1.69 -24.23 6.58
N THR A 286 -3.01 -24.19 6.72
CA THR A 286 -3.89 -23.42 5.82
C THR A 286 -3.59 -21.92 5.83
N LEU A 287 -3.21 -21.37 6.99
CA LEU A 287 -2.86 -19.95 7.14
C LEU A 287 -1.47 -19.66 6.56
N PHE A 288 -0.50 -20.53 6.80
CA PHE A 288 0.82 -20.41 6.19
C PHE A 288 0.74 -20.51 4.67
N ASN A 289 0.00 -21.47 4.12
CA ASN A 289 -0.23 -21.58 2.69
C ASN A 289 -0.85 -20.30 2.12
N LYS A 290 -1.84 -19.72 2.82
CA LYS A 290 -2.47 -18.48 2.39
C LYS A 290 -1.52 -17.28 2.42
N LEU A 291 -0.64 -17.25 3.41
CA LEU A 291 0.37 -16.21 3.56
C LEU A 291 1.48 -16.34 2.52
N SER A 292 1.95 -17.56 2.23
CA SER A 292 2.91 -17.84 1.16
C SER A 292 2.35 -17.55 -0.23
N GLU A 293 1.05 -17.79 -0.47
CA GLU A 293 0.38 -17.34 -1.70
C GLU A 293 0.43 -15.82 -1.86
N LEU A 294 0.19 -15.09 -0.76
CA LEU A 294 0.26 -13.63 -0.74
C LEU A 294 1.69 -13.16 -1.01
N GLU A 295 2.67 -13.68 -0.27
CA GLU A 295 4.09 -13.37 -0.45
C GLU A 295 4.55 -13.62 -1.90
N LEU A 296 4.19 -14.78 -2.48
CA LEU A 296 4.50 -15.10 -3.86
C LEU A 296 3.86 -14.09 -4.83
N TYR A 297 2.60 -13.72 -4.58
CA TYR A 297 1.91 -12.72 -5.38
C TYR A 297 2.59 -11.35 -5.33
N LEU A 298 2.98 -10.88 -4.13
CA LEU A 298 3.74 -9.63 -3.95
C LEU A 298 5.03 -9.69 -4.76
N ASN A 299 5.82 -10.76 -4.57
CA ASN A 299 7.09 -10.99 -5.26
C ASN A 299 6.97 -10.97 -6.78
N ILE A 300 5.94 -11.60 -7.35
CA ILE A 300 5.70 -11.58 -8.81
C ILE A 300 5.38 -10.16 -9.29
N LYS A 301 4.52 -9.44 -8.56
CA LYS A 301 4.11 -8.08 -8.94
C LYS A 301 5.26 -7.08 -8.78
N MET A 302 6.14 -7.25 -7.81
CA MET A 302 7.37 -6.46 -7.65
C MET A 302 8.34 -6.66 -8.80
N LYS A 303 8.61 -7.93 -9.18
CA LYS A 303 9.47 -8.23 -10.33
C LYS A 303 8.91 -7.59 -11.60
N LYS A 304 7.59 -7.57 -11.77
CA LYS A 304 6.92 -6.90 -12.89
C LYS A 304 7.05 -5.36 -12.80
N SER A 305 6.97 -4.76 -11.62
CA SER A 305 7.03 -3.30 -11.45
C SER A 305 8.44 -2.73 -11.61
N GLY A 306 9.49 -3.58 -11.56
CA GLY A 306 10.89 -3.14 -11.62
C GLY A 306 11.33 -2.35 -10.38
N ILE A 307 10.55 -2.43 -9.29
CA ILE A 307 10.86 -1.76 -8.02
C ILE A 307 11.73 -2.72 -7.22
N PHE A 308 13.02 -2.38 -7.10
CA PHE A 308 13.94 -3.05 -6.18
C PHE A 308 13.86 -2.33 -4.84
N VAL A 309 13.12 -2.91 -3.90
CA VAL A 309 13.27 -2.57 -2.49
C VAL A 309 14.53 -3.27 -2.01
N THR A 310 15.52 -2.50 -1.59
CA THR A 310 16.60 -3.04 -0.77
C THR A 310 16.01 -3.43 0.57
N ASN A 311 15.86 -4.74 0.83
CA ASN A 311 15.50 -5.26 2.15
C ASN A 311 16.38 -4.61 3.21
N ILE A 312 15.87 -3.63 3.95
CA ILE A 312 16.53 -3.12 5.15
C ILE A 312 16.29 -4.16 6.24
N ARG A 313 17.00 -5.28 6.13
CA ARG A 313 17.35 -6.11 7.29
C ARG A 313 18.38 -5.31 8.08
N ASN A 314 17.92 -4.39 8.92
CA ASN A 314 18.77 -3.85 9.98
C ASN A 314 17.92 -3.59 11.23
N HIS A 315 18.07 -4.50 12.18
CA HIS A 315 18.09 -4.17 13.59
C HIS A 315 18.96 -2.91 13.77
N ASN A 316 18.34 -1.76 13.99
CA ASN A 316 18.69 -0.87 15.09
C ASN A 316 17.77 0.35 15.11
N VAL A 317 17.22 0.55 16.30
CA VAL A 317 16.70 1.81 16.80
C VAL A 317 17.77 2.87 16.60
N ASN A 318 17.55 3.78 15.64
CA ASN A 318 17.83 5.20 15.83
C ASN A 318 17.17 6.01 14.71
N SER A 319 16.53 7.07 15.15
CA SER A 319 15.92 8.14 14.38
C SER A 319 16.82 8.65 13.25
N ASP A 320 16.48 8.29 12.02
CA ASP A 320 16.65 9.16 10.85
C ASP A 320 15.59 8.78 9.82
N LEU A 321 14.41 9.38 9.99
CA LEU A 321 13.46 9.58 8.90
C LEU A 321 14.21 10.22 7.72
N ARG A 322 14.04 9.68 6.50
CA ARG A 322 14.36 10.27 5.17
C ARG A 322 15.51 9.69 4.35
N LYS A 323 15.75 8.38 4.34
CA LYS A 323 16.35 7.75 3.14
C LYS A 323 15.58 6.52 2.72
N LEU A 324 14.42 6.78 2.09
CA LEU A 324 13.72 5.81 1.25
C LEU A 324 14.63 5.37 0.09
N PRO A 325 14.46 4.15 -0.44
CA PRO A 325 15.18 3.68 -1.62
C PRO A 325 15.05 4.69 -2.75
N TYR A 326 16.19 5.04 -3.34
CA TYR A 326 16.30 6.05 -4.37
C TYR A 326 15.71 5.51 -5.68
N LEU A 327 14.46 5.87 -5.99
CA LEU A 327 13.82 5.54 -7.27
C LEU A 327 14.21 6.57 -8.35
N GLU A 328 15.52 6.66 -8.66
CA GLU A 328 16.07 7.64 -9.60
C GLU A 328 15.51 7.44 -11.02
N SER A 329 15.07 6.22 -11.34
CA SER A 329 14.75 5.81 -12.71
C SER A 329 13.34 6.16 -13.19
N SER A 330 12.35 6.37 -12.32
CA SER A 330 10.96 6.54 -12.81
C SER A 330 10.53 7.98 -13.05
N GLN A 331 11.00 8.93 -12.23
CA GLN A 331 10.69 10.34 -12.49
C GLN A 331 11.40 10.81 -13.76
N GLN A 332 12.67 10.44 -13.93
CA GLN A 332 13.47 10.74 -15.13
C GLN A 332 12.94 10.07 -16.42
N ALA A 333 12.25 8.92 -16.30
CA ALA A 333 11.66 8.24 -17.46
C ALA A 333 10.34 8.86 -17.95
N CYS A 334 9.50 9.37 -17.04
CA CYS A 334 8.19 9.93 -17.40
C CYS A 334 8.25 11.44 -17.71
N LEU A 335 9.02 12.20 -16.92
CA LEU A 335 9.33 13.61 -17.13
C LEU A 335 10.82 13.72 -17.42
N LEU A 336 11.16 14.00 -18.68
CA LEU A 336 12.55 14.18 -19.09
C LEU A 336 13.17 15.40 -18.40
N ASN A 337 14.49 15.36 -18.21
CA ASN A 337 15.25 16.52 -17.75
C ASN A 337 14.98 17.72 -18.67
N ASP A 338 14.90 18.91 -18.07
CA ASP A 338 14.58 20.18 -18.71
C ASP A 338 13.20 20.27 -19.37
N PHE A 339 12.24 19.41 -18.99
CA PHE A 339 10.84 19.59 -19.39
C PHE A 339 10.31 20.96 -18.95
N PRO A 340 9.65 21.74 -19.83
CA PRO A 340 9.21 21.39 -21.19
C PRO A 340 10.13 21.87 -22.32
N TYR A 341 11.24 22.55 -22.00
CA TYR A 341 12.07 23.31 -22.93
C TYR A 341 12.60 22.50 -24.12
N ASN A 342 13.04 21.26 -23.87
CA ASN A 342 13.63 20.41 -24.91
C ASN A 342 12.57 19.68 -25.76
N GLN A 343 11.31 19.65 -25.31
CA GLN A 343 10.22 18.93 -25.96
C GLN A 343 9.32 19.86 -26.78
N MET A 344 9.38 21.17 -26.56
CA MET A 344 8.67 22.15 -27.39
C MET A 344 9.26 22.21 -28.81
N SER A 345 8.38 22.23 -29.82
CA SER A 345 8.78 22.52 -31.20
C SER A 345 9.29 23.96 -31.34
N LYS A 346 10.09 24.25 -32.37
CA LYS A 346 10.59 25.61 -32.63
C LYS A 346 9.45 26.63 -32.73
N GLN A 347 8.38 26.27 -33.44
CA GLN A 347 7.17 27.08 -33.58
C GLN A 347 6.50 27.37 -32.23
N LEU A 348 6.43 26.37 -31.34
CA LEU A 348 5.88 26.59 -30.00
C LEU A 348 6.81 27.45 -29.13
N LYS A 349 8.13 27.38 -29.30
CA LYS A 349 9.08 28.27 -28.60
C LYS A 349 8.89 29.73 -28.99
N GLU A 350 8.69 30.03 -30.27
CA GLU A 350 8.42 31.38 -30.77
C GLU A 350 7.12 31.98 -30.21
N CYS A 351 6.22 31.13 -29.70
CA CYS A 351 5.01 31.54 -29.02
C CYS A 351 5.25 32.06 -27.60
N PHE A 352 6.45 31.90 -27.01
CA PHE A 352 6.78 32.44 -25.70
C PHE A 352 7.72 33.65 -25.78
N TYR A 353 7.41 34.72 -25.04
CA TYR A 353 8.20 35.95 -24.97
C TYR A 353 9.63 35.74 -24.43
N PHE A 354 9.96 34.60 -23.83
CA PHE A 354 11.32 34.29 -23.35
C PHE A 354 12.30 33.91 -24.47
N PHE A 355 11.84 33.33 -25.58
CA PHE A 355 12.72 32.80 -26.63
C PHE A 355 12.99 33.79 -27.76
N ASN A 356 12.25 34.91 -27.80
CA ASN A 356 12.44 35.97 -28.80
C ASN A 356 13.49 37.03 -28.38
N SER A 357 14.17 36.83 -27.24
CA SER A 357 15.18 37.75 -26.71
C SER A 357 16.60 37.15 -26.68
N GLN A 358 16.83 36.08 -27.44
CA GLN A 358 18.15 35.57 -27.83
C GLN A 358 18.19 35.53 -29.36
#